data_AF-A0A2U3LNW2-F1
#
_entry.id   AF-A0A2U3LNW2-F1
#
_cell.length_a   1.000
_cell.length_b   1.000
_cell.length_c   1.000
_cell.angle_alpha   90.00
_cell.angle_beta   90.00
_cell.angle_gamma   90.00
#
_symmetry.space_group_name_H-M   'P 1'
#
loop_
_entity.id
_entity.type
_entity.pdbx_description
1 polymer ?
#
loop_
_entity_poly.entity_id
_entity_poly.type
_entity_poly.pdbx_seq_one_letter_code
_entity_poly.pdbx_strand_id
1 'polypeptide(L)'
;MDRQDRQLSDFLIQPKHLVTTFDSKIGDYEGKTFSGATTTTKDNMTLTVVVYTAKYSKEPNGVQITITFSDSNGKKIIEGLYLNSPNLQKQ
;
A
#
# COMPACT_ATOMS: atom_id res chain seq x y z
N MET A 1 10.59 -20.69 29.44
CA MET A 1 10.16 -20.06 28.18
C MET A 1 8.82 -20.63 27.82
N ASP A 2 7.78 -19.83 28.03
CA ASP A 2 6.39 -20.28 28.03
C ASP A 2 5.82 -20.29 26.61
N ARG A 3 4.90 -21.21 26.32
CA ARG A 3 4.34 -21.38 24.97
C ARG A 3 3.50 -20.18 24.52
N GLN A 4 3.12 -19.30 25.44
CA GLN A 4 2.33 -18.10 25.20
C GLN A 4 3.14 -16.95 24.59
N ASP A 5 4.45 -16.87 24.86
CA ASP A 5 5.32 -15.80 24.32
C ASP A 5 5.56 -15.94 22.81
N ARG A 6 5.49 -17.16 22.26
CA ARG A 6 5.63 -17.41 20.81
C ARG A 6 4.40 -16.99 20.00
N GLN A 7 3.22 -16.97 20.62
CA GLN A 7 1.99 -16.65 19.90
C GLN A 7 1.80 -15.12 19.73
N LEU A 8 2.36 -14.33 20.64
CA LEU A 8 2.34 -12.87 20.57
C LEU A 8 3.38 -12.32 19.58
N SER A 9 4.51 -12.99 19.42
CA SER A 9 5.52 -12.60 18.41
C SER A 9 5.00 -12.78 16.99
N ASP A 10 4.25 -13.85 16.70
CA ASP A 10 3.73 -14.12 15.34
C ASP A 10 2.66 -13.10 14.89
N PHE A 11 1.97 -12.46 15.83
CA PHE A 11 0.95 -11.44 15.53
C PHE A 11 1.53 -10.05 15.27
N LEU A 12 2.75 -9.75 15.75
CA LEU A 12 3.42 -8.45 15.60
C LEU A 12 4.45 -8.40 14.44
N ILE A 13 4.60 -9.48 13.67
CA ILE A 13 5.59 -9.62 12.58
C ILE A 13 5.12 -9.07 11.22
N GLN A 14 3.88 -8.62 11.08
CA GLN A 14 3.31 -8.27 9.77
C GLN A 14 3.93 -7.01 9.10
N PRO A 15 4.15 -5.86 9.77
CA PRO A 15 4.60 -4.65 9.08
C PRO A 15 6.08 -4.68 8.69
N LYS A 16 6.93 -5.24 9.56
CA LYS A 16 8.39 -5.24 9.34
C LYS A 16 8.76 -6.08 8.12
N HIS A 17 8.12 -7.24 7.95
CA HIS A 17 8.39 -8.13 6.82
C HIS A 17 7.97 -7.50 5.48
N LEU A 18 6.86 -6.76 5.46
CA LEU A 18 6.39 -6.02 4.29
C LEU A 18 7.37 -4.90 3.91
N VAL A 19 7.82 -4.10 4.88
CA VAL A 19 8.80 -3.02 4.65
C VAL A 19 10.11 -3.60 4.12
N THR A 20 10.67 -4.64 4.75
CA THR A 20 11.90 -5.28 4.26
C THR A 20 11.74 -5.89 2.87
N THR A 21 10.55 -6.42 2.55
CA THR A 21 10.25 -6.94 1.19
C THR A 21 10.22 -5.81 0.16
N PHE A 22 9.61 -4.67 0.49
CA PHE A 22 9.60 -3.51 -0.40
C PHE A 22 10.99 -2.91 -0.58
N ASP A 23 11.75 -2.70 0.49
CA ASP A 23 13.11 -2.14 0.41
C ASP A 23 14.04 -3.05 -0.42
N SER A 24 13.90 -4.37 -0.26
CA SER A 24 14.69 -5.32 -1.05
C SER A 24 14.33 -5.30 -2.55
N LYS A 25 13.05 -5.19 -2.90
CA LYS A 25 12.56 -5.30 -4.30
C LYS A 25 12.52 -3.98 -5.06
N ILE A 26 11.99 -2.91 -4.46
CA ILE A 26 11.81 -1.61 -5.12
C ILE A 26 12.79 -0.55 -4.63
N GLY A 27 13.43 -0.75 -3.48
CA GLY A 27 14.48 0.15 -2.97
C GLY A 27 13.92 1.36 -2.23
N ASP A 28 14.76 2.39 -2.11
CA ASP A 28 14.44 3.60 -1.36
C ASP A 28 13.47 4.49 -2.12
N TYR A 29 12.56 5.16 -1.39
CA TYR A 29 11.61 6.10 -1.97
C TYR A 29 12.30 7.42 -2.36
N GLU A 30 12.07 7.88 -3.59
CA GLU A 30 12.72 9.07 -4.15
C GLU A 30 11.72 10.21 -4.41
N GLY A 31 10.42 9.90 -4.52
CA GLY A 31 9.41 10.91 -4.80
C GLY A 31 8.11 10.32 -5.35
N LYS A 32 7.12 11.17 -5.56
CA LYS A 32 5.86 10.78 -6.20
C LYS A 32 5.30 11.90 -7.06
N THR A 33 4.55 11.49 -8.07
CA THR A 33 3.77 12.36 -8.93
C THR A 33 2.30 11.95 -8.82
N PHE A 34 1.41 12.92 -8.66
CA PHE A 34 -0.03 12.67 -8.71
C PHE A 34 -0.44 12.37 -10.15
N SER A 35 -1.15 11.25 -10.36
CA SER A 35 -1.60 10.82 -11.68
C SER A 35 -3.07 11.17 -11.92
N GLY A 36 -3.89 11.14 -10.87
CA GLY A 36 -5.31 11.45 -10.97
C GLY A 36 -6.11 10.99 -9.77
N ALA A 37 -7.36 11.44 -9.69
CA ALA A 37 -8.33 10.97 -8.73
C ALA A 37 -9.72 10.93 -9.37
N THR A 38 -10.55 9.99 -8.93
CA THR A 38 -11.95 9.88 -9.34
C THR A 38 -12.79 9.47 -8.15
N THR A 39 -14.06 9.85 -8.17
CA THR A 39 -15.04 9.47 -7.18
C THR A 39 -16.13 8.65 -7.84
N THR A 40 -16.51 7.54 -7.22
CA THR A 40 -17.58 6.66 -7.67
C THR A 40 -18.47 6.29 -6.50
N THR A 41 -19.77 6.17 -6.74
CA THR A 41 -20.73 5.73 -5.73
C THR A 41 -21.22 4.34 -6.11
N LYS A 42 -21.07 3.38 -5.19
CA LYS A 42 -21.51 2.01 -5.35
C LYS A 42 -22.11 1.51 -4.04
N ASP A 43 -23.27 0.86 -4.09
CA ASP A 43 -23.94 0.26 -2.92
C ASP A 43 -24.14 1.27 -1.75
N ASN A 44 -24.57 2.50 -2.07
CA ASN A 44 -24.70 3.64 -1.14
C ASN A 44 -23.41 4.07 -0.43
N MET A 45 -22.24 3.61 -0.90
CA MET A 45 -20.94 4.04 -0.41
C MET A 45 -20.24 4.90 -1.48
N THR A 46 -19.75 6.07 -1.07
CA THR A 46 -18.93 6.92 -1.94
C THR A 46 -17.47 6.54 -1.77
N LEU A 47 -16.85 6.14 -2.88
CA LEU A 47 -15.45 5.74 -2.96
C LEU A 47 -14.65 6.79 -3.74
N THR A 48 -13.53 7.21 -3.18
CA THR A 48 -12.55 8.07 -3.86
C THR A 48 -11.32 7.23 -4.19
N VAL A 49 -11.02 7.07 -5.47
CA VAL A 49 -9.83 6.38 -5.96
C VAL A 49 -8.79 7.41 -6.32
N VAL A 50 -7.59 7.28 -5.77
CA VAL A 50 -6.46 8.18 -6.00
C VAL A 50 -5.29 7.37 -6.56
N VAL A 51 -4.67 7.87 -7.62
CA VAL A 51 -3.55 7.23 -8.29
C VAL A 51 -2.32 8.12 -8.23
N TYR A 52 -1.20 7.55 -7.78
CA TYR A 52 0.12 8.15 -7.82
C TYR A 52 1.08 7.28 -8.62
N THR A 53 2.09 7.90 -9.20
CA THR A 53 3.31 7.22 -9.65
C THR A 53 4.42 7.57 -8.68
N ALA A 54 4.87 6.60 -7.88
CA ALA A 54 5.97 6.76 -6.94
C ALA A 54 7.29 6.27 -7.56
N LYS A 55 8.38 7.02 -7.36
CA LYS A 55 9.72 6.64 -7.79
C LYS A 55 10.47 5.97 -6.65
N TYR A 56 11.13 4.87 -6.97
CA TYR A 56 12.00 4.16 -6.05
C TYR A 56 13.31 3.77 -6.75
N SER A 57 14.40 3.66 -5.98
CA SER A 57 15.75 3.51 -6.53
C SER A 57 15.98 2.25 -7.38
N LYS A 58 15.21 1.16 -7.14
CA LYS A 58 15.27 -0.08 -7.95
C LYS A 58 14.12 -0.21 -8.96
N GLU A 59 13.20 0.76 -9.01
CA GLU A 59 12.06 0.80 -9.92
C GLU A 59 12.06 2.14 -10.71
N PRO A 60 13.01 2.36 -11.64
CA PRO A 60 13.20 3.66 -12.29
C PRO A 60 12.00 4.11 -13.13
N ASN A 61 11.17 3.16 -13.59
CA ASN A 61 9.92 3.44 -14.31
C ASN A 61 8.75 3.81 -13.38
N GLY A 62 8.97 3.72 -12.06
CA GLY A 62 8.01 4.02 -11.02
C GLY A 62 7.06 2.86 -10.69
N VAL A 63 6.47 2.95 -9.50
CA VAL A 63 5.40 2.08 -9.00
C VAL A 63 4.10 2.87 -9.07
N GLN A 64 3.10 2.36 -9.77
CA GLN A 64 1.77 2.94 -9.73
C GLN A 64 1.05 2.49 -8.46
N ILE A 65 0.66 3.44 -7.63
CA ILE A 65 -0.03 3.21 -6.37
C ILE A 65 -1.47 3.71 -6.52
N THR A 66 -2.42 2.81 -6.38
CA THR A 66 -3.85 3.11 -6.37
C THR A 66 -4.38 2.93 -4.96
N ILE A 67 -4.95 3.98 -4.38
CA ILE A 67 -5.54 3.97 -3.05
C ILE A 67 -7.03 4.29 -3.19
N THR A 68 -7.87 3.43 -2.64
CA THR A 68 -9.31 3.62 -2.58
C THR A 68 -9.71 4.01 -1.17
N PHE A 69 -10.39 5.14 -1.05
CA PHE A 69 -10.91 5.65 0.22
C PHE A 69 -12.43 5.60 0.23
N SER A 70 -13.03 5.29 1.37
CA SER A 70 -14.43 5.62 1.67
C SER A 70 -14.49 6.74 2.70
N ASP A 71 -15.66 7.37 2.83
CA ASP A 71 -15.97 8.21 3.99
C ASP A 71 -16.94 7.46 4.90
N SER A 72 -16.59 7.36 6.18
CA SER A 72 -17.45 6.84 7.23
C SER A 72 -17.45 7.83 8.39
N ASN A 73 -18.58 8.54 8.55
CA ASN A 73 -18.77 9.55 9.59
C ASN A 73 -17.69 10.64 9.59
N GLY A 74 -17.29 11.13 8.42
CA GLY A 74 -16.27 12.18 8.26
C GLY A 74 -14.83 11.69 8.42
N LYS A 75 -14.63 10.38 8.59
CA LYS A 75 -13.30 9.75 8.61
C LYS A 75 -13.05 9.06 7.27
N LYS A 76 -11.90 9.34 6.67
CA LYS A 76 -11.43 8.63 5.48
C LYS A 76 -10.90 7.26 5.89
N ILE A 77 -11.49 6.19 5.36
CA ILE A 77 -11.05 4.81 5.55
C ILE A 77 -10.37 4.35 4.27
N ILE A 78 -9.25 3.62 4.39
CA ILE A 78 -8.60 2.98 3.24
C ILE A 78 -9.32 1.65 3.00
N GLU A 79 -10.08 1.57 1.91
CA GLU A 79 -10.78 0.36 1.47
C GLU A 79 -9.89 -0.53 0.60
N GLY A 80 -8.87 0.05 -0.04
CA GLY A 80 -7.97 -0.68 -0.91
C GLY A 80 -6.65 0.03 -1.12
N LEU A 81 -5.59 -0.78 -1.22
CA LEU A 81 -4.25 -0.36 -1.59
C LEU A 81 -3.71 -1.34 -2.62
N TYR A 82 -3.45 -0.85 -3.82
CA TYR A 82 -2.88 -1.65 -4.91
C TYR A 82 -1.58 -1.02 -5.40
N LEU A 83 -0.56 -1.84 -5.57
CA LEU A 83 0.74 -1.44 -6.09
C LEU A 83 1.01 -2.22 -7.37
N ASN A 84 1.16 -1.50 -8.49
CA ASN A 84 1.61 -2.06 -9.75
C ASN A 84 3.10 -1.76 -9.92
N SER A 85 3.92 -2.79 -9.70
CA SER A 85 5.37 -2.74 -9.76
C SER A 85 5.90 -4.02 -10.42
N PRO A 86 6.60 -3.92 -11.56
CA PRO A 86 7.38 -5.00 -12.12
C PRO A 86 8.27 -5.74 -11.11
N ASN A 87 8.97 -5.05 -10.21
CA ASN A 87 9.84 -5.74 -9.25
C ASN A 87 9.07 -6.42 -8.12
N LEU A 88 7.93 -5.89 -7.67
CA LEU A 88 7.11 -6.57 -6.65
C LEU A 88 6.43 -7.83 -7.19
N GLN A 89 6.15 -7.90 -8.49
CA GLN A 89 5.51 -9.04 -9.15
C GLN A 89 6.47 -10.22 -9.41
N LYS A 90 7.79 -10.00 -9.36
CA LYS A 90 8.78 -11.08 -9.50
C LYS A 90 8.73 -11.98 -8.27
N GLN A 91 8.54 -13.28 -8.49
CA GLN A 91 8.58 -14.31 -7.43
C GLN A 91 10.02 -14.58 -6.99
#